data_AF-A0A536AYF9-F1
#
_entry.id   AF-A0A536AYF9-F1
#
_cell.length_a   1.000
_cell.length_b   1.000
_cell.length_c   1.000
_cell.angle_alpha   90.00
_cell.angle_beta   90.00
_cell.angle_gamma   90.00
#
_symmetry.space_group_name_H-M   'P 1'
#
loop_
_entity.id
_entity.type
_entity.pdbx_description
1 polymer ?
#
loop_
_entity_poly.entity_id
_entity_poly.type
_entity_poly.pdbx_seq_one_letter_code
_entity_poly.pdbx_strand_id
1 'polypeptide(L)'
;MYLVAPDTAIVETLDFFPPIVDDAYASGAIGAANAMSDVFAMGGEVLFALQIAAWPEDLSMEQLETLFRGGVDKVREAGGVVAGGHTVIDREPKYGLAVTGRVHPDRILRKNALRVGDALWLTKPIGTGVLTTAHKNGKLAPEDLASVVASMVSLNR
;
A
#
# COMPACT_ATOMS: atom_id res chain seq x y z
N MET A 1 12.14 12.50 5.44
CA MET A 1 13.40 11.86 5.03
C MET A 1 14.45 12.08 6.10
N TYR A 2 15.38 11.15 6.24
CA TYR A 2 16.51 11.25 7.15
C TYR A 2 17.79 10.97 6.36
N LEU A 3 18.72 11.94 6.31
CA LEU A 3 19.97 11.79 5.57
C LEU A 3 20.90 10.84 6.34
N VAL A 4 21.31 9.74 5.72
CA VAL A 4 22.21 8.74 6.33
C VAL A 4 23.59 8.75 5.71
N ALA A 5 23.71 9.22 4.47
CA ALA A 5 24.96 9.43 3.75
C ALA A 5 24.77 10.54 2.69
N PRO A 6 25.85 11.09 2.08
CA PRO A 6 25.75 12.16 1.09
C PRO A 6 24.81 11.86 -0.09
N ASP A 7 24.72 10.60 -0.51
CA ASP A 7 23.92 10.14 -1.66
C ASP A 7 22.68 9.34 -1.25
N THR A 8 22.44 9.17 0.05
CA THR A 8 21.42 8.26 0.57
C THR A 8 20.63 8.91 1.70
N ALA A 9 19.31 9.03 1.49
CA ALA A 9 18.35 9.38 2.52
C ALA A 9 17.34 8.24 2.71
N ILE A 10 16.95 8.01 3.96
CA ILE A 10 15.88 7.09 4.34
C ILE A 10 14.54 7.82 4.30
N VAL A 11 13.52 7.13 3.80
CA VAL A 11 12.12 7.54 3.85
C VAL A 11 11.35 6.48 4.62
N GLU A 12 10.46 6.95 5.48
CA GLU A 12 9.59 6.11 6.30
C GLU A 12 8.15 6.55 6.01
N THR A 13 7.28 5.58 5.80
CA THR A 13 5.84 5.78 5.71
C THR A 13 5.13 4.65 6.43
N LEU A 14 3.90 4.90 6.87
CA LEU A 14 3.10 3.93 7.58
C LEU A 14 1.65 4.18 7.20
N ASP A 15 1.00 3.16 6.68
CA ASP A 15 -0.43 3.17 6.36
C ASP A 15 -1.03 1.81 6.66
N PHE A 16 -2.21 1.81 7.29
CA PHE A 16 -3.02 0.63 7.57
C PHE A 16 -4.49 1.01 7.68
N PHE A 17 -5.39 0.18 7.14
CA PHE A 17 -6.81 0.50 7.04
C PHE A 17 -7.68 -0.77 7.01
N PRO A 18 -9.01 -0.65 7.21
CA PRO A 18 -9.92 -1.79 7.09
C PRO A 18 -9.98 -2.38 5.67
N PRO A 19 -10.27 -3.68 5.50
CA PRO A 19 -10.38 -4.33 4.19
C PRO A 19 -11.29 -3.56 3.23
N ILE A 20 -10.81 -3.39 1.99
CA ILE A 20 -11.55 -2.73 0.91
C ILE A 20 -12.35 -3.76 0.09
N VAL A 21 -11.86 -5.00 0.06
CA VAL A 21 -12.46 -6.13 -0.67
C VAL A 21 -12.49 -7.37 0.22
N ASP A 22 -13.41 -8.28 -0.06
CA ASP A 22 -13.61 -9.49 0.75
C ASP A 22 -12.49 -10.53 0.56
N ASP A 23 -11.80 -10.52 -0.58
CA ASP A 23 -10.66 -11.40 -0.83
C ASP A 23 -9.47 -11.01 0.05
N ALA A 24 -9.13 -11.88 1.00
CA ALA A 24 -8.08 -11.61 1.99
C ALA A 24 -6.71 -11.38 1.34
N TYR A 25 -6.35 -12.17 0.31
CA TYR A 25 -5.07 -12.02 -0.39
C TYR A 25 -4.97 -10.68 -1.10
N ALA A 26 -6.00 -10.30 -1.86
CA ALA A 26 -6.08 -9.01 -2.53
C ALA A 26 -6.08 -7.86 -1.53
N SER A 27 -6.82 -7.95 -0.41
CA SER A 27 -6.78 -6.94 0.65
C SER A 27 -5.37 -6.74 1.21
N GLY A 28 -4.62 -7.83 1.44
CA GLY A 28 -3.21 -7.75 1.82
C GLY A 28 -2.33 -7.08 0.76
N ALA A 29 -2.48 -7.48 -0.51
CA ALA A 29 -1.74 -6.89 -1.61
C ALA A 29 -2.06 -5.40 -1.82
N ILE A 30 -3.33 -5.00 -1.67
CA ILE A 30 -3.78 -3.61 -1.75
C ILE A 30 -3.19 -2.78 -0.60
N GLY A 31 -3.25 -3.30 0.64
CA GLY A 31 -2.65 -2.65 1.81
C GLY A 31 -1.16 -2.40 1.63
N ALA A 32 -0.43 -3.39 1.13
CA ALA A 32 1.00 -3.28 0.83
C ALA A 32 1.29 -2.30 -0.31
N ALA A 33 0.55 -2.37 -1.41
CA ALA A 33 0.71 -1.45 -2.54
C ALA A 33 0.46 0.01 -2.13
N ASN A 34 -0.56 0.26 -1.30
CA ASN A 34 -0.84 1.58 -0.76
C ASN A 34 0.30 2.07 0.15
N ALA A 35 0.71 1.27 1.12
CA ALA A 35 1.75 1.68 2.08
C ALA A 35 3.11 1.95 1.40
N MET A 36 3.45 1.24 0.33
CA MET A 36 4.67 1.53 -0.44
C MET A 36 4.55 2.74 -1.37
N SER A 37 3.33 3.21 -1.65
CA SER A 37 3.06 4.27 -2.62
C SER A 37 3.81 5.57 -2.30
N ASP A 38 3.91 5.94 -1.02
CA ASP A 38 4.61 7.16 -0.62
C ASP A 38 6.11 7.09 -0.87
N VAL A 39 6.72 5.90 -0.75
CA VAL A 39 8.13 5.70 -1.11
C VAL A 39 8.32 5.95 -2.60
N PHE A 40 7.46 5.37 -3.45
CA PHE A 40 7.52 5.59 -4.89
C PHE A 40 7.23 7.03 -5.30
N ALA A 41 6.26 7.69 -4.63
CA ALA A 41 5.92 9.08 -4.89
C ALA A 41 7.08 10.04 -4.58
N MET A 42 8.01 9.64 -3.73
CA MET A 42 9.26 10.36 -3.46
C MET A 42 10.38 10.05 -4.47
N GLY A 43 10.16 9.13 -5.42
CA GLY A 43 11.20 8.60 -6.31
C GLY A 43 12.13 7.60 -5.61
N GLY A 44 11.68 7.00 -4.50
CA GLY A 44 12.46 6.07 -3.70
C GLY A 44 12.30 4.61 -4.10
N GLU A 45 13.19 3.79 -3.55
CA GLU A 45 13.17 2.34 -3.64
C GLU A 45 12.78 1.75 -2.29
N VAL A 46 11.88 0.76 -2.27
CA VAL A 46 11.49 0.05 -1.06
C VAL A 46 12.64 -0.88 -0.62
N LEU A 47 13.02 -0.82 0.66
CA LEU A 47 14.03 -1.70 1.24
C LEU A 47 13.38 -2.85 2.00
N PHE A 48 12.60 -2.52 3.02
CA PHE A 48 11.90 -3.48 3.84
C PHE A 48 10.63 -2.87 4.46
N ALA A 49 9.78 -3.74 4.97
CA ALA A 49 8.56 -3.34 5.64
C ALA A 49 8.31 -4.17 6.91
N LEU A 50 7.57 -3.60 7.85
CA LEU A 50 7.01 -4.28 9.01
C LEU A 50 5.49 -4.36 8.84
N GLN A 51 4.92 -5.55 9.01
CA GLN A 51 3.47 -5.72 8.95
C GLN A 51 2.81 -5.16 10.20
N ILE A 52 1.68 -4.49 10.02
CA ILE A 52 0.83 -4.00 11.10
C ILE A 52 -0.56 -4.57 10.87
N ALA A 53 -1.07 -5.32 11.83
CA ALA A 53 -2.41 -5.86 11.78
C ALA A 53 -3.17 -5.60 13.07
N ALA A 54 -4.45 -5.27 12.92
CA ALA A 54 -5.44 -5.35 13.97
C ALA A 54 -6.42 -6.44 13.55
N TRP A 55 -6.61 -7.48 14.35
CA TRP A 55 -7.38 -8.65 13.96
C TRP A 55 -8.40 -9.06 15.03
N PRO A 56 -9.67 -9.32 14.67
CA PRO A 56 -10.68 -9.80 15.60
C PRO A 56 -10.43 -11.23 16.07
N GLU A 57 -10.72 -11.52 17.34
CA GLU A 57 -10.60 -12.87 17.90
C GLU A 57 -11.58 -13.88 17.27
N ASP A 58 -12.68 -13.39 16.70
CA ASP A 58 -13.72 -14.20 16.07
C ASP A 58 -13.51 -14.43 14.56
N LEU A 59 -12.49 -13.82 13.95
CA LEU A 59 -12.12 -14.06 12.55
C LEU A 59 -11.03 -15.13 12.42
N SER A 60 -11.05 -15.86 11.30
CA SER A 60 -10.13 -16.98 11.07
C SER A 60 -8.67 -16.52 10.97
N MET A 61 -7.78 -17.23 11.67
CA MET A 61 -6.34 -17.05 11.52
C MET A 61 -5.84 -17.44 10.12
N GLU A 62 -6.51 -18.37 9.44
CA GLU A 62 -6.18 -18.74 8.05
C GLU A 62 -6.44 -17.58 7.08
N GLN A 63 -7.49 -16.77 7.35
CA GLN A 63 -7.75 -15.55 6.60
C GLN A 63 -6.65 -14.51 6.85
N LEU A 64 -6.19 -14.36 8.09
CA LEU A 64 -5.07 -13.48 8.43
C LEU A 64 -3.77 -13.91 7.73
N GLU A 65 -3.46 -15.21 7.72
CA GLU A 65 -2.30 -15.77 7.02
C GLU A 65 -2.38 -15.50 5.50
N THR A 66 -3.57 -15.65 4.91
CA THR A 66 -3.78 -15.37 3.48
C THR A 66 -3.62 -13.89 3.16
N LEU A 67 -4.09 -13.01 4.04
CA LEU A 67 -3.88 -11.57 3.95
C LEU A 67 -2.40 -11.19 4.07
N PHE A 68 -1.68 -11.77 5.03
CA PHE A 68 -0.23 -11.57 5.14
C PHE A 68 0.53 -12.06 3.92
N ARG A 69 0.15 -13.20 3.34
CA ARG A 69 0.76 -13.71 2.11
C ARG A 69 0.63 -12.71 0.96
N GLY A 70 -0.55 -12.10 0.79
CA GLY A 70 -0.76 -11.07 -0.23
C GLY A 70 0.14 -9.85 -0.06
N GLY A 71 0.31 -9.38 1.18
CA GLY A 71 1.22 -8.28 1.47
C GLY A 71 2.69 -8.63 1.27
N VAL A 72 3.12 -9.82 1.72
CA VAL A 72 4.50 -10.31 1.55
C VAL A 72 4.87 -10.44 0.07
N ASP A 73 3.99 -11.04 -0.73
CA ASP A 73 4.24 -11.20 -2.16
C ASP A 73 4.32 -9.84 -2.88
N LYS A 74 3.47 -8.88 -2.47
CA LYS A 74 3.49 -7.52 -3.03
C LYS A 74 4.76 -6.74 -2.66
N VAL A 75 5.24 -6.85 -1.42
CA VAL A 75 6.52 -6.25 -1.01
C VAL A 75 7.69 -6.89 -1.77
N ARG A 76 7.64 -8.22 -1.98
CA ARG A 76 8.64 -8.93 -2.80
C ARG A 76 8.63 -8.44 -4.25
N GLU A 77 7.46 -8.20 -4.84
CA GLU A 77 7.33 -7.61 -6.19
C GLU A 77 8.00 -6.24 -6.29
N ALA A 78 7.93 -5.43 -5.23
CA ALA A 78 8.62 -4.14 -5.13
C ALA A 78 10.15 -4.24 -4.97
N GLY A 79 10.69 -5.45 -4.78
CA GLY A 79 12.11 -5.69 -4.52
C GLY A 79 12.52 -5.57 -3.04
N GLY A 80 11.55 -5.36 -2.15
CA GLY A 80 11.78 -5.29 -0.70
C GLY A 80 11.56 -6.63 0.01
N VAL A 81 11.68 -6.60 1.34
CA VAL A 81 11.38 -7.75 2.21
C VAL A 81 10.47 -7.36 3.37
N VAL A 82 9.57 -8.25 3.76
CA VAL A 82 8.86 -8.12 5.04
C VAL A 82 9.77 -8.64 6.15
N ALA A 83 10.24 -7.75 7.02
CA ALA A 83 11.26 -8.03 8.03
C ALA A 83 10.67 -8.38 9.42
N GLY A 84 9.35 -8.42 9.54
CA GLY A 84 8.65 -8.70 10.79
C GLY A 84 7.29 -8.01 10.82
N GLY A 85 6.76 -7.82 12.02
CA GLY A 85 5.52 -7.10 12.21
C GLY A 85 4.97 -7.21 13.62
N HIS A 86 3.80 -6.60 13.81
CA HIS A 86 3.05 -6.68 15.05
C HIS A 86 1.55 -6.83 14.76
N THR A 87 0.90 -7.69 15.53
CA THR A 87 -0.54 -7.92 15.46
C THR A 87 -1.15 -7.61 16.81
N VAL A 88 -2.24 -6.85 16.81
CA VAL A 88 -3.05 -6.56 17.99
C VAL A 88 -4.47 -7.08 17.80
N ILE A 89 -5.18 -7.29 18.90
CA ILE A 89 -6.60 -7.64 18.88
C ILE A 89 -7.43 -6.35 18.71
N ASP A 90 -8.37 -6.36 17.78
CA ASP A 90 -9.32 -5.27 17.53
C ASP A 90 -10.63 -5.83 16.98
N ARG A 91 -11.76 -5.15 17.21
CA ARG A 91 -13.08 -5.57 16.71
C ARG A 91 -13.21 -5.44 15.19
N GLU A 92 -12.48 -4.52 14.58
CA GLU A 92 -12.50 -4.29 13.14
C GLU A 92 -11.13 -4.67 12.55
N PRO A 93 -11.08 -5.60 11.56
CA PRO A 93 -9.83 -5.98 10.95
C PRO A 93 -9.20 -4.78 10.25
N LYS A 94 -7.90 -4.58 10.44
CA LYS A 94 -7.11 -3.54 9.76
C LYS A 94 -5.77 -4.14 9.39
N TYR A 95 -5.26 -3.76 8.23
CA TYR A 95 -3.97 -4.23 7.77
C TYR A 95 -3.22 -3.14 7.02
N GLY A 96 -1.90 -3.16 7.15
CA GLY A 96 -1.00 -2.38 6.34
C GLY A 96 0.44 -2.57 6.77
N LEU A 97 1.30 -1.63 6.38
CA LEU A 97 2.74 -1.75 6.57
C LEU A 97 3.33 -0.43 7.07
N ALA A 98 4.36 -0.54 7.91
CA ALA A 98 5.40 0.49 8.01
C ALA A 98 6.48 0.15 6.98
N VAL A 99 6.80 1.08 6.08
CA VAL A 99 7.69 0.85 4.95
C VAL A 99 8.91 1.77 5.05
N THR A 100 10.08 1.14 5.08
CA THR A 100 11.37 1.81 4.95
C THR A 100 11.81 1.77 3.50
N GLY A 101 12.07 2.94 2.93
CA GLY A 101 12.67 3.10 1.61
C GLY A 101 13.95 3.92 1.65
N ARG A 102 14.68 3.93 0.54
CA ARG A 102 15.81 4.82 0.31
C ARG A 102 15.56 5.70 -0.91
N VAL A 103 16.14 6.88 -0.91
CA VAL A 103 16.10 7.82 -2.03
C VAL A 103 17.39 8.62 -2.08
N HIS A 104 17.82 9.00 -3.29
CA HIS A 104 18.91 9.96 -3.42
C HIS A 104 18.40 11.36 -3.03
N PRO A 105 19.03 12.08 -2.08
CA PRO A 105 18.51 13.33 -1.52
C PRO A 105 18.26 14.42 -2.58
N ASP A 106 19.06 14.45 -3.64
CA ASP A 106 18.92 15.40 -4.76
C ASP A 106 17.90 14.98 -5.83
N ARG A 107 17.34 13.76 -5.79
CA ARG A 107 16.39 13.25 -6.79
C ARG A 107 14.96 13.13 -6.26
N ILE A 108 14.70 13.68 -5.08
CA ILE A 108 13.40 13.60 -4.43
C ILE A 108 12.38 14.45 -5.20
N LEU A 109 11.25 13.85 -5.54
CA LEU A 109 10.10 14.55 -6.08
C LEU A 109 9.39 15.33 -4.96
N ARG A 110 9.52 16.65 -4.97
CA ARG A 110 8.95 17.54 -3.94
C ARG A 110 7.68 18.20 -4.44
N LYS A 111 6.63 18.18 -3.60
CA LYS A 111 5.34 18.82 -3.90
C LYS A 111 5.41 20.34 -4.00
N ASN A 112 6.43 20.98 -3.41
CA ASN A 112 6.56 22.44 -3.34
C ASN A 112 7.46 23.06 -4.42
N ALA A 113 7.93 22.27 -5.40
CA ALA A 113 8.82 22.74 -6.45
C ALA A 113 8.09 23.03 -7.79
N LEU A 114 6.76 22.87 -7.82
CA LEU A 114 5.94 23.09 -9.00
C LEU A 114 5.85 24.58 -9.37
N ARG A 115 5.72 24.86 -10.66
CA ARG A 115 5.67 26.21 -11.24
C ARG A 115 4.43 26.38 -12.12
N VAL A 116 4.00 27.63 -12.28
CA VAL A 116 2.96 27.97 -13.26
C VAL A 116 3.43 27.54 -14.65
N GLY A 117 2.58 26.79 -15.35
CA GLY A 117 2.88 26.23 -16.67
C GLY A 117 3.28 24.75 -16.65
N ASP A 118 3.49 24.14 -15.48
CA ASP A 118 3.74 22.70 -15.38
C ASP A 118 2.51 21.88 -15.81
N ALA A 119 2.74 20.72 -16.43
CA ALA A 119 1.71 19.77 -16.82
C ALA A 119 1.34 18.83 -15.67
N LEU A 120 0.05 18.49 -15.55
CA LEU A 120 -0.45 17.51 -14.59
C LEU A 120 -0.62 16.14 -15.25
N TRP A 121 0.01 15.12 -14.67
CA TRP A 121 -0.06 13.74 -15.12
C TRP A 121 -0.74 12.86 -14.07
N LEU A 122 -1.55 11.91 -14.54
CA LEU A 122 -2.22 10.92 -13.71
C LEU A 122 -1.87 9.53 -14.24
N THR A 123 -1.27 8.69 -13.39
CA THR A 123 -0.77 7.36 -13.78
C THR A 123 -1.78 6.23 -13.55
N LYS A 124 -2.85 6.49 -12.80
CA LYS A 124 -3.93 5.54 -12.52
C LYS A 124 -5.30 6.23 -12.56
N PRO A 125 -6.36 5.55 -13.03
CA PRO A 125 -7.71 6.10 -12.98
C PRO A 125 -8.15 6.45 -11.55
N ILE A 126 -8.95 7.50 -11.43
CA ILE A 126 -9.68 7.82 -10.19
C ILE A 126 -11.02 7.08 -10.15
N GLY A 127 -11.69 7.08 -9.00
CA GLY A 127 -13.06 6.56 -8.86
C GLY A 127 -13.17 5.20 -8.14
N THR A 128 -12.05 4.62 -7.72
CA THR A 128 -12.04 3.35 -6.98
C THR A 128 -12.93 3.38 -5.73
N GLY A 129 -12.98 4.49 -4.98
CA GLY A 129 -13.86 4.67 -3.82
C GLY A 129 -15.36 4.61 -4.14
N VAL A 130 -15.76 5.10 -5.32
CA VAL A 130 -17.16 5.01 -5.78
C VAL A 130 -17.51 3.55 -6.08
N LEU A 131 -16.61 2.85 -6.78
CA LEU A 131 -16.82 1.45 -7.15
C LEU A 131 -16.81 0.53 -5.91
N THR A 132 -15.89 0.72 -4.96
CA THR A 132 -15.87 -0.07 -3.71
C THR A 132 -17.10 0.21 -2.86
N THR A 133 -17.63 1.44 -2.89
CA THR A 133 -18.92 1.74 -2.24
C THR A 133 -20.08 1.03 -2.94
N ALA A 134 -20.12 0.98 -4.27
CA ALA A 134 -21.12 0.20 -4.99
C ALA A 134 -21.01 -1.31 -4.66
N HIS A 135 -19.78 -1.85 -4.56
CA HIS A 135 -19.53 -3.23 -4.17
C HIS A 135 -20.05 -3.55 -2.77
N LYS A 136 -19.76 -2.70 -1.77
CA LYS A 136 -20.28 -2.84 -0.39
C LYS A 136 -21.81 -2.88 -0.33
N ASN A 137 -22.49 -2.28 -1.31
CA ASN A 137 -23.95 -2.28 -1.43
C ASN A 137 -24.50 -3.40 -2.33
N GLY A 138 -23.66 -4.32 -2.82
CA GLY A 138 -24.04 -5.39 -3.74
C GLY A 138 -24.45 -4.91 -5.13
N LYS A 139 -23.99 -3.73 -5.56
CA LYS A 139 -24.39 -3.05 -6.81
C LYS A 139 -23.28 -2.97 -7.87
N LEU A 140 -22.18 -3.69 -7.69
CA LEU A 140 -21.06 -3.70 -8.61
C LEU A 140 -20.94 -5.05 -9.31
N ALA A 141 -20.74 -5.04 -10.63
CA ALA A 141 -20.48 -6.28 -11.36
C ALA A 141 -19.10 -6.87 -10.97
N PRO A 142 -18.93 -8.20 -10.99
CA PRO A 142 -17.65 -8.82 -10.66
C PRO A 142 -16.48 -8.35 -11.54
N GLU A 143 -16.73 -8.08 -12.83
CA GLU A 143 -15.74 -7.59 -13.79
C GLU A 143 -15.22 -6.19 -13.40
N ASP A 144 -16.12 -5.30 -12.97
CA ASP A 144 -15.76 -3.97 -12.50
C ASP A 144 -14.94 -4.06 -11.20
N LEU A 145 -15.31 -4.96 -10.27
CA LEU A 145 -14.53 -5.20 -9.06
C LEU A 145 -13.12 -5.69 -9.38
N ALA A 146 -12.98 -6.62 -10.33
CA ALA A 146 -11.68 -7.11 -10.78
C ALA A 146 -10.81 -5.97 -11.34
N SER A 147 -11.41 -5.03 -12.08
CA SER A 147 -10.68 -3.85 -12.60
C SER A 147 -10.19 -2.93 -11.47
N VAL A 148 -11.00 -2.74 -10.43
CA VAL A 148 -10.63 -1.95 -9.23
C VAL A 148 -9.47 -2.61 -8.50
N VAL A 149 -9.57 -3.92 -8.24
CA VAL A 149 -8.51 -4.68 -7.58
C VAL A 149 -7.22 -4.60 -8.39
N ALA A 150 -7.27 -4.85 -9.71
CA ALA A 150 -6.12 -4.74 -10.59
C ALA A 150 -5.44 -3.36 -10.54
N SER A 151 -6.23 -2.28 -10.52
CA SER A 151 -5.72 -0.92 -10.38
C SER A 151 -5.08 -0.67 -9.01
N MET A 152 -5.68 -1.17 -7.93
CA MET A 152 -5.21 -0.94 -6.55
C MET A 152 -3.95 -1.75 -6.22
N VAL A 153 -3.80 -2.97 -6.74
CA VAL A 153 -2.62 -3.83 -6.47
C VAL A 153 -1.41 -3.49 -7.33
N SER A 154 -1.57 -2.69 -8.39
CA SER A 154 -0.47 -2.23 -9.23
C SER A 154 0.48 -1.34 -8.42
N LEU A 155 1.80 -1.54 -8.53
CA LEU A 155 2.79 -0.68 -7.88
C LEU A 155 3.01 0.62 -8.66
N ASN A 156 3.27 1.73 -7.96
CA ASN A 156 3.54 3.04 -8.56
C ASN A 156 5.02 3.20 -8.97
N ARG A 157 5.61 2.18 -9.62
CA ARG A 157 7.02 2.14 -10.03
C ARG A 157 7.26 2.74 -11.41
#